data_AF-A0AAV2U572-F1
#
_entry.id   AF-A0AAV2U572-F1
#
_cell.length_a   1.000
_cell.length_b   1.000
_cell.length_c   1.000
_cell.angle_alpha   90.00
_cell.angle_beta   90.00
_cell.angle_gamma   90.00
#
_symmetry.space_group_name_H-M   'P 1'
#
loop_
_entity.id
_entity.type
_entity.pdbx_description
1 polymer ?
#
loop_
_entity_poly.entity_id
_entity_poly.type
_entity_poly.pdbx_seq_one_letter_code
_entity_poly.pdbx_strand_id
1 'polypeptide(L)'
;MYMLDTNTVSYFFRKVPSVVERLRLLNPEILCISSVTAAELFYGVAKRNNLQLSQFLDIFLSAISILEWDTKTAEIYGKLRAEMEKEGKVMGVQDQMIAAHALANECVLVTSDKAFEFVPNLILENWCSV
;
A
#
# COMPACT_ATOMS: atom_id res chain seq x y z
N MET A 1 5.35 10.99 -4.20
CA MET A 1 4.22 10.11 -4.59
C MET A 1 3.71 9.42 -3.33
N TYR A 2 2.42 9.14 -3.23
CA TYR A 2 1.80 8.44 -2.11
C TYR A 2 1.45 7.02 -2.52
N MET A 3 2.04 6.03 -1.87
CA MET A 3 1.72 4.63 -2.06
C MET A 3 0.67 4.21 -1.03
N LEU A 4 -0.50 3.77 -1.45
CA LEU A 4 -1.56 3.32 -0.55
C LEU A 4 -1.37 1.82 -0.27
N ASP A 5 -1.37 1.43 1.00
CA ASP A 5 -1.41 0.02 1.38
C ASP A 5 -2.82 -0.59 1.21
N THR A 6 -2.92 -1.90 1.38
CA THR A 6 -4.17 -2.65 1.19
C THR A 6 -5.25 -2.22 2.18
N ASN A 7 -4.87 -1.85 3.42
CA ASN A 7 -5.80 -1.36 4.43
C ASN A 7 -6.37 0.01 4.06
N THR A 8 -5.55 0.93 3.56
CA THR A 8 -5.96 2.27 3.14
C THR A 8 -6.96 2.21 1.99
N VAL A 9 -6.73 1.34 0.99
CA VAL A 9 -7.69 1.12 -0.10
C VAL A 9 -9.01 0.54 0.45
N SER A 10 -8.94 -0.40 1.39
CA SER A 10 -10.12 -0.95 2.07
C SER A 10 -10.90 0.13 2.85
N TYR A 11 -10.23 1.06 3.52
CA TYR A 11 -10.88 2.18 4.20
C TYR A 11 -11.55 3.15 3.24
N PHE A 12 -10.92 3.40 2.09
CA PHE A 12 -11.55 4.19 1.04
C PHE A 12 -12.83 3.52 0.51
N PHE A 13 -12.78 2.22 0.22
CA PHE A 13 -13.96 1.44 -0.17
C PHE A 13 -15.09 1.51 0.88
N ARG A 14 -14.73 1.44 2.16
CA ARG A 14 -15.67 1.58 3.29
C ARG A 14 -16.12 3.01 3.57
N LYS A 15 -15.65 3.99 2.78
CA LYS A 15 -15.97 5.42 2.89
C LYS A 15 -15.62 6.01 4.27
N VAL A 16 -14.47 5.63 4.83
CA VAL A 16 -13.96 6.26 6.06
C VAL A 16 -13.76 7.77 5.80
N PRO A 17 -14.43 8.67 6.55
CA PRO A 17 -14.49 10.09 6.20
C PRO A 17 -13.14 10.76 6.01
N SER A 18 -12.19 10.55 6.93
CA SER A 18 -10.86 11.17 6.89
C SER A 18 -10.04 10.73 5.67
N VAL A 19 -10.13 9.45 5.28
CA VAL A 19 -9.45 8.90 4.10
C VAL A 19 -10.08 9.46 2.82
N VAL A 20 -11.41 9.52 2.74
CA VAL A 20 -12.12 10.10 1.60
C VAL A 20 -11.78 11.58 1.43
N GLU A 21 -11.72 12.33 2.54
CA GLU A 21 -11.37 13.75 2.51
C GLU A 21 -9.93 13.97 2.05
N ARG A 22 -8.97 13.21 2.58
CA ARG A 22 -7.58 13.24 2.10
C ARG A 22 -7.47 12.94 0.60
N LEU A 23 -8.11 11.88 0.12
CA LEU A 23 -8.08 11.51 -1.29
C LEU A 23 -8.72 12.57 -2.20
N ARG A 24 -9.76 13.28 -1.75
CA ARG A 24 -10.37 14.38 -2.51
C ARG A 24 -9.47 15.59 -2.66
N LEU A 25 -8.53 15.80 -1.73
CA LEU A 25 -7.62 16.95 -1.73
C LEU A 25 -6.35 16.70 -2.55
N LEU A 26 -6.11 15.47 -2.99
CA LEU A 26 -4.91 15.06 -3.72
C LEU A 26 -5.22 14.83 -5.20
N ASN A 27 -4.25 15.13 -6.07
CA ASN A 27 -4.33 14.76 -7.49
C ASN A 27 -4.15 13.22 -7.61
N PRO A 28 -5.03 12.48 -8.30
CA PRO A 28 -4.86 11.05 -8.52
C PRO A 28 -3.51 10.66 -9.15
N GLU A 29 -2.89 11.53 -9.94
CA GLU A 29 -1.57 11.28 -10.57
C GLU A 29 -0.42 11.11 -9.56
N ILE A 30 -0.56 11.65 -8.34
CA ILE A 30 0.46 11.48 -7.29
C ILE A 30 0.16 10.28 -6.38
N LEU A 31 -0.91 9.52 -6.66
CA LEU A 31 -1.30 8.32 -5.93
C LEU A 31 -0.88 7.07 -6.70
N CYS A 32 -0.41 6.07 -5.95
CA CYS A 32 -0.12 4.76 -6.50
C CYS A 32 -0.43 3.65 -5.50
N ILE A 33 -0.42 2.42 -5.99
CA ILE A 33 -0.34 1.21 -5.18
C ILE A 33 0.80 0.32 -5.67
N SER A 34 1.32 -0.51 -4.78
CA SER A 34 2.18 -1.62 -5.16
C SER A 34 1.37 -2.66 -5.97
N SER A 35 2.00 -3.29 -6.97
CA SER A 35 1.45 -4.49 -7.62
C SER A 35 1.14 -5.62 -6.62
N VAL A 36 1.81 -5.66 -5.47
CA VAL A 36 1.49 -6.58 -4.36
C VAL A 36 0.11 -6.25 -3.76
N THR A 37 -0.16 -4.98 -3.47
CA THR A 37 -1.48 -4.51 -3.03
C THR A 37 -2.54 -4.78 -4.08
N ALA A 38 -2.24 -4.55 -5.36
CA ALA A 38 -3.16 -4.89 -6.45
C ALA A 38 -3.52 -6.39 -6.44
N ALA A 39 -2.54 -7.28 -6.24
CA ALA A 39 -2.77 -8.72 -6.13
C ALA A 39 -3.68 -9.08 -4.95
N GLU A 40 -3.49 -8.46 -3.79
CA GLU A 40 -4.37 -8.66 -2.62
C GLU A 40 -5.81 -8.19 -2.89
N LEU A 41 -5.97 -7.06 -3.58
CA LEU A 41 -7.29 -6.53 -3.95
C LEU A 41 -8.02 -7.46 -4.93
N PHE A 42 -7.34 -7.93 -5.98
CA PHE A 42 -7.91 -8.89 -6.93
C PHE A 42 -8.26 -10.22 -6.25
N TYR A 43 -7.41 -10.71 -5.34
CA TYR A 43 -7.74 -11.87 -4.51
C TYR A 43 -8.99 -11.63 -3.67
N GLY A 44 -9.12 -10.45 -3.06
CA GLY A 44 -10.30 -10.05 -2.29
C GLY A 44 -11.59 -10.05 -3.12
N VAL A 45 -11.55 -9.56 -4.36
CA VAL A 45 -12.67 -9.61 -5.31
C VAL A 45 -13.03 -11.07 -5.63
N ALA A 46 -12.05 -11.87 -6.03
CA ALA A 46 -12.25 -13.27 -6.42
C ALA A 46 -12.82 -14.12 -5.26
N LYS A 47 -12.33 -13.92 -4.04
CA LYS A 47 -12.76 -14.68 -2.85
C LYS A 47 -14.19 -14.35 -2.42
N ARG A 48 -14.59 -13.08 -2.50
CA ARG A 48 -15.88 -12.59 -1.96
C ARG A 48 -17.02 -12.62 -2.98
N ASN A 49 -16.71 -12.77 -4.27
CA ASN A 49 -17.67 -12.68 -5.36
C ASN A 49 -18.59 -11.44 -5.25
N ASN A 50 -18.00 -10.30 -4.91
CA ASN A 50 -18.72 -9.07 -4.60
C ASN A 50 -18.64 -8.08 -5.79
N LEU A 51 -19.77 -7.90 -6.49
CA LEU A 51 -19.87 -7.03 -7.66
C LEU A 51 -19.56 -5.56 -7.34
N GLN A 52 -19.97 -5.05 -6.17
CA GLN A 52 -19.69 -3.67 -5.77
C GLN A 52 -18.19 -3.43 -5.57
N LEU A 53 -17.49 -4.40 -4.96
CA LEU A 53 -16.05 -4.32 -4.78
C LEU A 53 -15.32 -4.37 -6.13
N SER A 54 -15.77 -5.21 -7.06
CA SER A 54 -15.21 -5.27 -8.42
C SER A 54 -15.34 -3.94 -9.15
N GLN A 55 -16.56 -3.38 -9.20
CA GLN A 55 -16.82 -2.09 -9.87
C GLN A 55 -16.03 -0.94 -9.24
N PHE A 56 -15.94 -0.92 -7.91
CA PHE A 56 -15.09 0.04 -7.21
C PHE A 56 -13.63 -0.11 -7.61
N LEU A 57 -13.11 -1.34 -7.65
CA LEU A 57 -11.71 -1.60 -7.96
C LEU A 57 -11.37 -1.18 -9.39
N ASP A 58 -12.24 -1.46 -10.36
CA ASP A 58 -12.05 -1.05 -11.76
C ASP A 58 -11.91 0.48 -11.89
N ILE A 59 -12.82 1.23 -11.24
CA ILE A 59 -12.79 2.69 -11.25
C ILE A 59 -11.53 3.20 -10.52
N PHE A 60 -11.24 2.65 -9.34
CA PHE A 60 -10.10 3.06 -8.53
C PHE A 60 -8.77 2.85 -9.26
N LEU A 61 -8.54 1.66 -9.82
CA LEU A 61 -7.31 1.33 -10.54
C LEU A 61 -7.18 2.10 -11.86
N SER A 62 -8.28 2.55 -12.46
CA SER A 62 -8.21 3.42 -13.65
C SER A 62 -7.73 4.85 -13.34
N ALA A 63 -7.80 5.27 -12.06
CA ALA A 63 -7.50 6.63 -11.64
C ALA A 63 -6.08 6.79 -11.04
N ILE A 64 -5.44 5.70 -10.61
CA ILE A 64 -4.14 5.74 -9.93
C ILE A 64 -3.12 4.87 -10.65
N SER A 65 -1.84 5.04 -10.31
CA SER A 65 -0.78 4.20 -10.87
C SER A 65 -0.63 2.88 -10.09
N ILE A 66 -0.45 1.76 -10.79
CA ILE A 66 0.05 0.51 -10.19
C ILE A 66 1.53 0.42 -10.52
N LEU A 67 2.39 0.44 -9.50
CA LEU A 67 3.83 0.31 -9.72
C LEU A 67 4.21 -1.17 -9.87
N GLU A 68 5.05 -1.46 -10.86
CA GLU A 68 5.54 -2.82 -11.16
C GLU A 68 6.64 -3.24 -10.18
N TRP A 69 6.65 -4.52 -9.82
CA TRP A 69 7.72 -5.07 -8.98
C TRP A 69 8.93 -5.42 -9.85
N ASP A 70 9.95 -4.58 -9.83
CA ASP A 70 11.17 -4.72 -10.63
C ASP A 70 12.36 -5.31 -9.85
N THR A 71 13.49 -5.49 -10.54
CA THR A 71 14.73 -6.02 -9.93
C THR A 71 15.28 -5.09 -8.85
N LYS A 72 15.21 -3.76 -9.03
CA LYS A 72 15.65 -2.78 -8.02
C LYS A 72 14.87 -2.96 -6.72
N THR A 73 13.55 -3.12 -6.84
CA THR A 73 12.66 -3.37 -5.69
C THR A 73 12.99 -4.70 -5.02
N ALA A 74 13.25 -5.76 -5.80
CA ALA A 74 13.65 -7.05 -5.27
C ALA A 74 14.97 -7.00 -4.46
N GLU A 75 15.97 -6.22 -4.90
CA GLU A 75 17.22 -6.04 -4.17
C GLU A 75 17.03 -5.30 -2.84
N ILE A 76 16.21 -4.24 -2.84
CA ILE A 76 15.87 -3.48 -1.62
C ILE A 76 15.11 -4.37 -0.64
N TYR A 77 14.16 -5.16 -1.13
CA TYR A 77 13.44 -6.13 -0.32
C TYR A 77 14.37 -7.15 0.35
N GLY A 78 15.32 -7.72 -0.40
CA GLY A 78 16.27 -8.70 0.15
C GLY A 78 17.10 -8.12 1.31
N LYS A 79 17.58 -6.89 1.16
CA LYS A 79 18.33 -6.17 2.21
C LYS A 79 17.44 -5.87 3.42
N LEU A 80 16.26 -5.30 3.17
CA LEU A 80 15.31 -4.94 4.23
C LEU A 80 14.91 -6.17 5.05
N ARG A 81 14.56 -7.27 4.40
CA ARG A 81 14.13 -8.50 5.08
C ARG A 81 15.23 -9.07 5.97
N ALA A 82 16.47 -9.12 5.47
CA ALA A 82 17.62 -9.59 6.25
C ALA A 82 17.91 -8.70 7.47
N GLU A 83 17.78 -7.38 7.32
CA GLU A 83 17.96 -6.41 8.41
C GLU A 83 16.88 -6.56 9.48
N MET A 84 15.60 -6.60 9.08
CA MET A 84 14.49 -6.78 10.02
C MET A 84 14.55 -8.12 10.76
N GLU A 85 14.94 -9.19 10.08
CA GLU A 85 15.12 -10.52 10.69
C GLU A 85 16.25 -10.51 11.74
N LYS A 86 17.38 -9.86 11.42
CA LYS A 86 18.49 -9.69 12.36
C LYS A 86 18.08 -8.91 13.61
N GLU A 87 17.16 -7.96 13.49
CA GLU A 87 16.61 -7.18 14.61
C GLU A 87 15.46 -7.88 15.35
N GLY A 88 15.08 -9.09 14.93
CA GLY A 88 13.98 -9.85 15.53
C GLY A 88 12.60 -9.24 15.28
N LYS A 89 12.46 -8.37 14.27
CA LYS A 89 11.19 -7.70 13.94
C LYS A 89 10.40 -8.55 12.94
N VAL A 90 9.22 -8.98 13.37
CA VAL A 90 8.31 -9.81 12.54
C VAL A 90 7.28 -8.92 11.87
N MET A 91 7.21 -8.99 10.54
CA MET A 91 6.21 -8.34 9.71
C MET A 91 5.73 -9.34 8.65
N GLY A 92 4.48 -9.20 8.19
CA GLY A 92 3.95 -10.03 7.11
C GLY A 92 4.79 -9.92 5.85
N VAL A 93 4.93 -11.01 5.09
CA VAL A 93 5.76 -11.03 3.87
C VAL A 93 5.27 -9.99 2.85
N GLN A 94 3.95 -9.88 2.67
CA GLN A 94 3.34 -8.91 1.75
C GLN A 94 3.57 -7.48 2.23
N ASP A 95 3.44 -7.20 3.53
CA ASP A 95 3.72 -5.88 4.10
C ASP A 95 5.20 -5.51 3.93
N GLN A 96 6.13 -6.44 4.18
CA GLN A 96 7.55 -6.21 3.93
C GLN A 96 7.83 -5.93 2.45
N MET A 97 7.11 -6.60 1.55
CA MET A 97 7.22 -6.32 0.12
C MET A 97 6.71 -4.91 -0.18
N ILE A 98 5.53 -4.51 0.30
CA ILE A 98 4.97 -3.16 0.11
C ILE A 98 5.93 -2.09 0.67
N ALA A 99 6.49 -2.31 1.87
CA ALA A 99 7.47 -1.42 2.48
C ALA A 99 8.72 -1.24 1.61
N ALA A 100 9.30 -2.35 1.13
CA ALA A 100 10.44 -2.31 0.23
C ALA A 100 10.12 -1.59 -1.09
N HIS A 101 8.90 -1.75 -1.58
CA HIS A 101 8.46 -1.11 -2.82
C HIS A 101 8.28 0.40 -2.67
N ALA A 102 7.75 0.85 -1.53
CA ALA A 102 7.68 2.26 -1.19
C ALA A 102 9.09 2.88 -1.05
N LEU A 103 10.02 2.18 -0.40
CA LEU A 103 11.43 2.60 -0.32
C LEU A 103 12.08 2.71 -1.70
N ALA A 104 11.88 1.71 -2.57
CA ALA A 104 12.48 1.66 -3.90
C ALA A 104 12.05 2.82 -4.80
N ASN A 105 10.84 3.32 -4.60
CA ASN A 105 10.23 4.40 -5.38
C ASN A 105 10.14 5.73 -4.60
N GLU A 106 10.81 5.84 -3.45
CA GLU A 106 10.82 7.05 -2.62
C GLU A 106 9.40 7.59 -2.33
N CYS A 107 8.47 6.67 -2.11
CA CYS A 107 7.07 6.98 -1.84
C CYS A 107 6.83 7.20 -0.35
N VAL A 108 5.88 8.08 -0.05
CA VAL A 108 5.25 8.11 1.28
C VAL A 108 4.25 6.96 1.32
N LEU A 109 4.47 5.99 2.21
CA LEU A 109 3.53 4.90 2.41
C LEU A 109 2.38 5.37 3.31
N VAL A 110 1.16 5.30 2.79
CA VAL A 110 -0.05 5.60 3.54
C VAL A 110 -0.58 4.31 4.15
N THR A 111 -0.57 4.24 5.47
CA THR A 111 -0.99 3.05 6.23
C THR A 111 -1.46 3.44 7.64
N SER A 112 -2.35 2.63 8.20
CA SER A 112 -2.72 2.70 9.62
C SER A 112 -2.03 1.62 10.46
N ASP A 113 -1.21 0.76 9.85
CA ASP A 113 -0.53 -0.33 10.54
C ASP A 113 0.81 0.15 11.11
N LYS A 114 0.92 0.06 12.43
CA LYS A 114 2.12 0.46 13.17
C LYS A 114 3.31 -0.46 12.91
N ALA A 115 3.09 -1.66 12.35
CA ALA A 115 4.18 -2.54 11.96
C ALA A 115 5.17 -1.84 11.00
N PHE A 116 4.69 -0.92 10.15
CA PHE A 116 5.55 -0.18 9.23
C PHE A 116 6.50 0.82 9.90
N GLU A 117 6.22 1.27 11.14
CA GLU A 117 7.11 2.15 11.91
C GLU A 117 8.46 1.48 12.20
N PHE A 118 8.52 0.15 12.13
CA PHE A 118 9.73 -0.62 12.32
C PHE A 118 10.68 -0.63 11.13
N VAL A 119 10.21 -0.18 9.96
CA VAL A 119 10.98 -0.19 8.70
C VAL A 119 11.88 1.03 8.65
N PRO A 120 13.21 0.87 8.57
CA PRO A 120 14.13 1.99 8.53
C PRO A 120 13.94 2.83 7.26
N ASN A 121 14.00 4.15 7.42
CA ASN A 121 13.90 5.15 6.34
C ASN A 121 12.58 5.20 5.57
N LEU A 122 11.55 4.45 6.00
CA LEU A 122 10.24 4.50 5.38
C LEU A 122 9.49 5.76 5.84
N ILE A 123 9.02 6.57 4.89
CA ILE A 123 8.20 7.75 5.19
C ILE A 123 6.74 7.29 5.28
N LEU A 124 6.09 7.59 6.39
CA LEU A 124 4.74 7.13 6.68
C LEU A 124 3.77 8.29 6.86
N GLU A 125 2.55 8.10 6.37
CA GLU A 125 1.39 8.91 6.74
C GLU A 125 0.23 8.00 7.16
N ASN A 126 -0.50 8.40 8.20
CA ASN A 126 -1.73 7.74 8.62
C ASN A 126 -2.91 8.70 8.41
N TRP A 127 -3.82 8.33 7.52
CA TRP A 127 -5.01 9.13 7.21
C TRP A 127 -6.26 8.69 7.99
N CYS A 128 -6.15 7.67 8.84
CA CYS A 128 -7.25 7.15 9.66
C CYS A 128 -7.34 7.82 11.04
N SER A 129 -6.30 8.54 11.47
CA SER A 129 -6.29 9.33 12.69
C SER A 129 -6.42 10.82 12.34
N VAL A 130 -7.41 11.49 12.95
CA VAL A 130 -7.55 12.95 12.97
C VAL A 130 -6.66 13.52 14.07
#